data_AF-Q74N07-F1
#
_entry.id   AF-Q74N07-F1
#
_cell.length_a   1.000
_cell.length_b   1.000
_cell.length_c   1.000
_cell.angle_alpha   90.00
_cell.angle_beta   90.00
_cell.angle_gamma   90.00
#
_symmetry.space_group_name_H-M   'P 1'
#
loop_
_entity.id
_entity.type
_entity.pdbx_description
1 polymer ?
#
loop_
_entity_poly.entity_id
_entity_poly.type
_entity_poly.pdbx_seq_one_letter_code
_entity_poly.pdbx_strand_id
1 'polypeptide(L)'
;MNWPYWLDFKEPYQNEKGEWVCPYCKETFPTKEDAYPRLIMTLGSYQRLYREYPDLRTFLEEQWRSSDGHPCPQFTRYFWKRYNERWKDIEIKSRLSEESQSTEEIEKKEGIINDALETVRRISPVERKPMHSPTTKIEKKKGNRKYEKRKAEKKVEEGKVVYESAGISKAVIAIAVALAAVVGFVILNNELHISDKILKYYSVLNKNKSVAKIEHKMDIEDVKIYPSENIEEQYSENDKYPECDEYGENSNYPHIIPACNYKGHISIVRFFLLGDRWYSIKLNISKSIYYGAKNGFKSYRYYCIGDACIEEKDWETKYYKAFIFDPHQKDIFKAIIRQLDLYSWRDENRFVELATSFVQNIPYDYDKYYNKSGNTRFPVEVLVDNKGVCGEKSLLLAGILAYAGYDVVLFEFKKENHMAVGIKCPCKNTFRGTGYCYIESTSLTPIGYVPEEFIGGIKLRSKPKIIKVSDGTKMYTNCKYIDYPPTYYKNEIIEKVRNYLESNYDLVYEEELTRSIGKKYLPPGYTSGTTWRIPIKGGHPDFILANFIKCHVKGKCDKNRSKGLDESLSRYHYFGVDIIEEGGKYYLTLLLAN
;
A
#
# COMPACT_ATOMS: atom_id res chain seq x y z
N MET A 1 41.90 18.00 -15.33
CA MET A 1 40.50 17.92 -14.86
C MET A 1 39.98 19.32 -14.64
N ASN A 2 38.79 19.63 -15.13
CA ASN A 2 38.07 20.86 -14.85
C ASN A 2 37.32 20.73 -13.53
N TRP A 3 37.96 21.14 -12.44
CA TRP A 3 37.30 21.18 -11.14
C TRP A 3 36.18 22.24 -11.15
N PRO A 4 34.98 21.95 -10.61
CA PRO A 4 33.92 22.94 -10.55
C PRO A 4 34.37 24.15 -9.72
N TYR A 5 34.16 25.38 -10.22
CA TYR A 5 34.69 26.62 -9.62
C TYR A 5 34.29 26.88 -8.14
N TRP A 6 33.24 26.20 -7.67
CA TRP A 6 32.73 26.29 -6.30
C TRP A 6 33.34 25.24 -5.36
N LEU A 7 34.04 24.25 -5.90
CA LEU A 7 34.77 23.26 -5.13
C LEU A 7 36.12 23.87 -4.75
N ASP A 8 36.26 24.20 -3.47
CA ASP A 8 37.55 24.52 -2.84
C ASP A 8 38.43 23.27 -2.87
N PHE A 9 39.09 23.07 -4.02
CA PHE A 9 39.87 21.89 -4.36
C PHE A 9 41.32 22.05 -3.91
N LYS A 10 41.87 21.00 -3.29
CA LYS A 10 43.26 20.96 -2.84
C LYS A 10 44.07 20.09 -3.79
N GLU A 11 45.12 20.65 -4.36
CA GLU A 11 46.07 19.94 -5.21
C GLU A 11 46.90 18.92 -4.40
N PRO A 12 47.31 17.80 -5.03
CA PRO A 12 48.38 16.95 -4.50
C PRO A 12 49.67 17.73 -4.26
N TYR A 13 50.37 17.39 -3.17
CA TYR A 13 51.62 18.04 -2.74
C TYR A 13 52.68 16.99 -2.41
N GLN A 14 53.97 17.33 -2.53
CA GLN A 14 55.05 16.44 -2.12
C GLN A 14 55.30 16.51 -0.62
N ASN A 15 55.58 15.37 0.00
CA ASN A 15 56.08 15.30 1.38
C ASN A 15 57.61 15.51 1.45
N GLU A 16 58.17 15.53 2.66
CA GLU A 16 59.61 15.68 2.91
C GLU A 16 60.50 14.60 2.27
N LYS A 17 59.91 13.49 1.81
CA LYS A 17 60.59 12.39 1.10
C LYS A 17 60.44 12.48 -0.43
N GLY A 18 59.76 13.50 -0.94
CA GLY A 18 59.49 13.70 -2.37
C GLY A 18 58.31 12.90 -2.93
N GLU A 19 57.58 12.15 -2.09
CA GLU A 19 56.41 11.35 -2.51
C GLU A 19 55.17 12.27 -2.67
N TRP A 20 54.34 12.03 -3.68
CA TRP A 20 53.13 12.81 -3.90
C TRP A 20 51.99 12.35 -2.99
N VAL A 21 51.38 13.28 -2.25
CA VAL A 21 50.34 12.99 -1.24
C VAL A 21 48.99 13.51 -1.70
N CYS A 22 47.97 12.65 -1.64
CA CYS A 22 46.59 13.08 -1.81
C CYS A 22 46.13 13.90 -0.58
N PRO A 23 45.64 15.15 -0.74
CA PRO A 23 45.35 16.01 0.40
C PRO A 23 44.11 15.57 1.20
N TYR A 24 43.30 14.65 0.66
CA TYR A 24 42.04 14.17 1.26
C TYR A 24 42.19 12.84 2.02
N CYS A 25 42.78 11.80 1.42
CA CYS A 25 43.01 10.51 2.10
C CYS A 25 44.38 10.41 2.80
N LYS A 26 45.35 11.28 2.46
CA LYS A 26 46.74 11.27 2.98
C LYS A 26 47.61 10.07 2.54
N GLU A 27 47.16 9.31 1.55
CA GLU A 27 47.95 8.28 0.89
C GLU A 27 49.05 8.89 0.00
N THR A 28 50.15 8.18 -0.17
CA THR A 28 51.31 8.53 -1.01
C THR A 28 51.29 7.79 -2.34
N PHE A 29 51.75 8.44 -3.40
CA PHE A 29 51.73 7.96 -4.78
C PHE A 29 53.06 8.26 -5.51
N PRO A 30 53.42 7.48 -6.55
CA PRO A 30 54.66 7.68 -7.29
C PRO A 30 54.67 8.95 -8.15
N THR A 31 53.51 9.36 -8.68
CA THR A 31 53.35 10.52 -9.58
C THR A 31 52.34 11.52 -9.02
N LYS A 32 52.34 12.75 -9.55
CA LYS A 32 51.34 13.77 -9.18
C LYS A 32 49.96 13.35 -9.69
N GLU A 33 49.96 12.77 -10.88
CA GLU A 33 48.80 12.33 -11.67
C GLU A 33 48.01 11.26 -10.89
N ASP A 34 48.69 10.24 -10.35
CA ASP A 34 48.09 9.20 -9.51
C ASP A 34 47.55 9.75 -8.17
N ALA A 35 48.17 10.80 -7.64
CA ALA A 35 47.79 11.42 -6.37
C ALA A 35 46.51 12.27 -6.46
N TYR A 36 46.00 12.58 -7.67
CA TYR A 36 44.72 13.26 -7.81
C TYR A 36 43.57 12.34 -7.33
N PRO A 37 42.67 12.84 -6.45
CA PRO A 37 41.54 12.05 -5.98
C PRO A 37 40.44 11.99 -7.04
N ARG A 38 39.86 10.81 -7.25
CA ARG A 38 38.64 10.61 -8.04
C ARG A 38 37.44 10.30 -7.16
N LEU A 39 36.26 10.68 -7.63
CA LEU A 39 34.99 10.20 -7.07
C LEU A 39 34.89 8.68 -7.18
N ILE A 40 34.44 8.02 -6.11
CA ILE A 40 34.10 6.59 -6.14
C ILE A 40 32.74 6.42 -6.78
N MET A 41 32.71 5.77 -7.95
CA MET A 41 31.50 5.47 -8.69
C MET A 41 31.63 4.14 -9.44
N THR A 42 30.51 3.43 -9.57
CA THR A 42 30.33 2.29 -10.48
C THR A 42 29.64 2.79 -11.75
N LEU A 43 29.57 1.98 -12.80
CA LEU A 43 28.85 2.37 -14.03
C LEU A 43 27.39 2.73 -13.74
N GLY A 44 26.74 2.00 -12.81
CA GLY A 44 25.38 2.27 -12.38
C GLY A 44 25.24 3.56 -11.57
N SER A 45 26.16 3.85 -10.64
CA SER A 45 26.09 5.12 -9.91
C SER A 45 26.47 6.31 -10.78
N TYR A 46 27.44 6.19 -11.69
CA TYR A 46 27.71 7.17 -12.74
C TYR A 46 26.46 7.48 -13.57
N GLN A 47 25.80 6.47 -14.14
CA GLN A 47 24.56 6.65 -14.93
C GLN A 47 23.39 7.25 -14.14
N ARG A 48 23.34 7.00 -12.83
CA ARG A 48 22.36 7.61 -11.93
C ARG A 48 22.68 9.08 -11.69
N LEU A 49 23.88 9.38 -11.19
CA LEU A 49 24.36 10.73 -10.90
C LEU A 49 24.31 11.65 -12.14
N TYR A 50 24.64 11.12 -13.33
CA TYR A 50 24.57 11.84 -14.60
C TYR A 50 23.13 12.23 -15.00
N ARG A 51 22.12 11.47 -14.57
CA ARG A 51 20.70 11.81 -14.76
C ARG A 51 20.20 12.79 -13.69
N GLU A 52 20.55 12.54 -12.43
CA GLU A 52 20.07 13.29 -11.25
C GLU A 52 20.69 14.67 -11.10
N TYR A 53 21.93 14.88 -11.57
CA TYR A 53 22.67 16.14 -11.43
C TYR A 53 23.13 16.68 -12.80
N PRO A 54 22.24 17.32 -13.58
CA PRO A 54 22.53 17.78 -14.94
C PRO A 54 23.68 18.80 -15.02
N ASP A 55 23.86 19.62 -14.00
CA ASP A 55 24.93 20.63 -13.88
C ASP A 55 26.31 20.02 -13.59
N LEU A 56 26.36 18.77 -13.11
CA LEU A 56 27.60 18.03 -12.86
C LEU A 56 28.04 17.15 -14.04
N ARG A 57 27.26 17.04 -15.12
CA ARG A 57 27.49 16.05 -16.20
C ARG A 57 28.91 16.05 -16.77
N THR A 58 29.43 17.21 -17.17
CA THR A 58 30.79 17.33 -17.72
C THR A 58 31.85 16.88 -16.70
N PHE A 59 31.68 17.26 -15.44
CA PHE A 59 32.59 16.86 -14.38
C PHE A 59 32.51 15.35 -14.09
N LEU A 60 31.30 14.78 -14.03
CA LEU A 60 31.09 13.34 -13.85
C LEU A 60 31.67 12.54 -15.02
N GLU A 61 31.55 13.02 -16.26
CA GLU A 61 32.18 12.42 -17.44
C GLU A 61 33.71 12.44 -17.37
N GLU A 62 34.31 13.57 -16.97
CA GLU A 62 35.76 13.65 -16.76
C GLU A 62 36.23 12.71 -15.64
N GLN A 63 35.52 12.65 -14.51
CA GLN A 63 35.82 11.75 -13.40
C GLN A 63 35.67 10.27 -13.78
N TRP A 64 34.70 9.93 -14.64
CA TRP A 64 34.45 8.55 -15.10
C TRP A 64 35.43 8.08 -16.17
N ARG A 65 35.89 8.98 -17.06
CA ARG A 65 36.73 8.63 -18.21
C ARG A 65 38.24 8.78 -17.96
N SER A 66 38.65 9.51 -16.92
CA SER A 66 40.07 9.71 -16.64
C SER A 66 40.74 8.42 -16.17
N SER A 67 41.88 8.09 -16.80
CA SER A 67 42.82 7.06 -16.32
C SER A 67 43.56 7.50 -15.05
N ASP A 68 43.71 8.81 -14.86
CA ASP A 68 44.67 9.41 -13.93
C ASP A 68 44.01 9.68 -12.57
N GLY A 69 44.73 9.41 -11.49
CA GLY A 69 44.23 9.51 -10.12
C GLY A 69 43.68 8.19 -9.54
N HIS A 70 43.27 8.23 -8.27
CA HIS A 70 42.84 7.06 -7.49
C HIS A 70 41.42 7.24 -6.93
N PRO A 71 40.64 6.15 -6.73
CA PRO A 71 39.34 6.21 -6.07
C PRO A 71 39.48 6.68 -4.61
N CYS A 72 38.95 7.87 -4.28
CA CYS A 72 39.18 8.51 -2.98
C CYS A 72 37.86 8.68 -2.19
N PRO A 73 37.61 7.88 -1.13
CA PRO A 73 36.35 7.96 -0.37
C PRO A 73 36.17 9.31 0.34
N GLN A 74 37.28 9.86 0.87
CA GLN A 74 37.24 11.10 1.64
C GLN A 74 37.01 12.32 0.75
N PHE A 75 37.58 12.33 -0.46
CA PHE A 75 37.25 13.32 -1.47
C PHE A 75 35.80 13.20 -1.95
N THR A 76 35.29 11.97 -2.15
CA THR A 76 33.89 11.74 -2.53
C THR A 76 32.92 12.34 -1.51
N ARG A 77 33.16 12.13 -0.20
CA ARG A 77 32.39 12.75 0.88
C ARG A 77 32.52 14.28 0.90
N TYR A 78 33.73 14.80 0.72
CA TYR A 78 33.99 16.24 0.67
C TYR A 78 33.23 16.92 -0.47
N PHE A 79 33.30 16.35 -1.68
CA PHE A 79 32.65 16.84 -2.88
C PHE A 79 31.13 16.99 -2.68
N TRP A 80 30.45 15.92 -2.26
CA TRP A 80 29.00 15.94 -2.06
C TRP A 80 28.58 16.85 -0.90
N LYS A 81 29.39 16.97 0.16
CA LYS A 81 29.15 17.97 1.21
C LYS A 81 29.19 19.40 0.66
N ARG A 82 30.23 19.77 -0.10
CA ARG A 82 30.36 21.10 -0.72
C ARG A 82 29.25 21.38 -1.73
N TYR A 83 28.84 20.38 -2.51
CA TYR A 83 27.74 20.50 -3.46
C TYR A 83 26.41 20.79 -2.76
N ASN A 84 26.12 20.11 -1.65
CA ASN A 84 24.91 20.32 -0.86
C ASN A 84 24.94 21.67 -0.10
N GLU A 85 26.10 22.14 0.35
CA GLU A 85 26.28 23.50 0.90
C GLU A 85 25.95 24.56 -0.17
N ARG A 86 26.49 24.42 -1.39
CA ARG A 86 26.19 25.30 -2.53
C ARG A 86 24.69 25.36 -2.86
N TRP A 87 23.98 24.22 -2.87
CA TRP A 87 22.55 24.21 -3.19
C TRP A 87 21.71 24.97 -2.17
N LYS A 88 22.05 24.88 -0.88
CA LYS A 88 21.39 25.68 0.17
C LYS A 88 21.62 27.19 -0.01
N ASP A 89 22.83 27.59 -0.38
CA ASP A 89 23.13 29.00 -0.70
C ASP A 89 22.37 29.50 -1.94
N ILE A 90 22.12 28.64 -2.94
CA ILE A 90 21.32 28.97 -4.13
C ILE A 90 19.83 29.08 -3.75
N GLU A 91 19.30 28.16 -2.94
CA GLU A 91 17.91 28.17 -2.46
C GLU A 91 17.61 29.36 -1.52
N ILE A 92 18.58 29.77 -0.71
CA ILE A 92 18.48 30.99 0.11
C ILE A 92 18.54 32.23 -0.77
N LYS A 93 19.42 32.28 -1.79
CA LYS A 93 19.49 33.42 -2.72
C LYS A 93 18.28 33.52 -3.65
N SER A 94 17.69 32.40 -4.07
CA SER A 94 16.43 32.41 -4.82
C SER A 94 15.30 32.95 -3.95
N ARG A 95 15.17 32.49 -2.70
CA ARG A 95 14.19 33.04 -1.74
C ARG A 95 14.38 34.53 -1.48
N LEU A 96 15.61 35.01 -1.31
CA LEU A 96 15.87 36.46 -1.17
C LEU A 96 15.51 37.26 -2.43
N SER A 97 15.67 36.69 -3.64
CA SER A 97 15.22 37.32 -4.88
C SER A 97 13.71 37.26 -5.11
N GLU A 98 13.06 36.19 -4.63
CA GLU A 98 11.60 36.06 -4.63
C GLU A 98 10.97 36.99 -3.58
N GLU A 99 11.60 37.19 -2.42
CA GLU A 99 11.18 38.15 -1.41
C GLU A 99 11.29 39.59 -1.92
N SER A 100 12.37 39.96 -2.63
CA SER A 100 12.49 41.29 -3.23
C SER A 100 11.51 41.51 -4.40
N GLN A 101 11.29 40.50 -5.25
CA GLN A 101 10.24 40.56 -6.28
C GLN A 101 8.83 40.59 -5.67
N SER A 102 8.62 39.91 -4.53
CA SER A 102 7.33 39.93 -3.83
C SER A 102 7.04 41.26 -3.17
N THR A 103 8.05 41.97 -2.66
CA THR A 103 7.88 43.33 -2.10
C THR A 103 7.55 44.34 -3.20
N GLU A 104 8.24 44.27 -4.34
CA GLU A 104 7.91 45.10 -5.51
C GLU A 104 6.53 44.76 -6.10
N GLU A 105 6.11 43.48 -6.10
CA GLU A 105 4.73 43.08 -6.43
C GLU A 105 3.70 43.53 -5.38
N ILE A 106 4.04 43.56 -4.09
CA ILE A 106 3.17 44.00 -3.00
C ILE A 106 2.95 45.50 -3.10
N GLU A 107 4.00 46.31 -3.25
CA GLU A 107 3.86 47.76 -3.47
C GLU A 107 3.01 48.07 -4.71
N LYS A 108 3.19 47.30 -5.79
CA LYS A 108 2.39 47.42 -7.02
C LYS A 108 0.92 47.00 -6.81
N LYS A 109 0.67 45.96 -6.01
CA LYS A 109 -0.69 45.53 -5.62
C LYS A 109 -1.34 46.51 -4.64
N GLU A 110 -0.60 47.12 -3.72
CA GLU A 110 -1.07 48.18 -2.84
C GLU A 110 -1.42 49.46 -3.63
N GLY A 111 -0.62 49.82 -4.64
CA GLY A 111 -0.98 50.86 -5.60
C GLY A 111 -2.31 50.58 -6.30
N ILE A 112 -2.48 49.37 -6.85
CA ILE A 112 -3.74 48.93 -7.50
C ILE A 112 -4.92 48.91 -6.51
N ILE A 113 -4.69 48.50 -5.26
CA ILE A 113 -5.72 48.50 -4.19
C ILE A 113 -6.11 49.94 -3.81
N ASN A 114 -5.15 50.87 -3.74
CA ASN A 114 -5.42 52.28 -3.44
C ASN A 114 -6.18 52.96 -4.60
N ASP A 115 -5.80 52.72 -5.86
CA ASP A 115 -6.56 53.17 -7.04
C ASP A 115 -7.99 52.58 -7.05
N ALA A 116 -8.15 51.31 -6.70
CA ALA A 116 -9.45 50.66 -6.58
C ALA A 116 -10.29 51.26 -5.44
N LEU A 117 -9.69 51.55 -4.28
CA LEU A 117 -10.35 52.20 -3.15
C LEU A 117 -10.76 53.64 -3.47
N GLU A 118 -9.95 54.37 -4.22
CA GLU A 118 -10.32 55.72 -4.68
C GLU A 118 -11.42 55.67 -5.75
N THR A 119 -11.37 54.68 -6.64
CA THR A 119 -12.45 54.41 -7.62
C THR A 119 -13.76 54.06 -6.91
N VAL A 120 -13.74 53.22 -5.87
CA VAL A 120 -14.91 52.89 -5.04
C VAL A 120 -15.43 54.12 -4.28
N ARG A 121 -14.55 55.00 -3.78
CA ARG A 121 -14.95 56.29 -3.19
C ARG A 121 -15.63 57.21 -4.21
N ARG A 122 -15.17 57.24 -5.46
CA ARG A 122 -15.80 58.02 -6.55
C ARG A 122 -17.16 57.44 -6.99
N ILE A 123 -17.36 56.12 -6.89
CA ILE A 123 -18.59 55.43 -7.31
C ILE A 123 -19.68 55.41 -6.21
N SER A 124 -19.39 55.88 -4.99
CA SER A 124 -20.39 56.05 -3.92
C SER A 124 -20.72 57.52 -3.59
N PRO A 125 -21.44 58.26 -4.44
CA PRO A 125 -22.14 59.46 -3.99
C PRO A 125 -23.24 59.06 -3.01
N VAL A 126 -23.14 59.53 -1.77
CA VAL A 126 -24.25 59.50 -0.82
C VAL A 126 -25.30 60.52 -1.27
N GLU A 127 -26.48 60.06 -1.69
CA GLU A 127 -27.70 60.87 -1.58
C GLU A 127 -28.77 60.11 -0.77
N ARG A 128 -28.99 60.60 0.46
CA ARG A 128 -30.22 60.35 1.20
C ARG A 128 -31.29 61.32 0.70
N LYS A 129 -32.50 60.84 0.36
CA LYS A 129 -33.71 61.68 0.29
C LYS A 129 -34.87 61.00 1.03
N PRO A 130 -35.70 61.73 1.81
CA PRO A 130 -36.64 61.14 2.76
C PRO A 130 -38.09 60.99 2.26
N MET A 131 -38.81 60.06 2.89
CA MET A 131 -40.27 59.96 3.14
C MET A 131 -41.28 60.42 2.05
N HIS A 132 -42.08 59.48 1.52
CA HIS A 132 -43.45 59.19 2.00
C HIS A 132 -44.13 58.03 1.21
N SER A 133 -45.20 57.46 1.78
CA SER A 133 -46.11 56.44 1.22
C SER A 133 -47.40 57.08 0.65
N PRO A 134 -48.45 56.36 0.18
CA PRO A 134 -48.63 54.95 -0.25
C PRO A 134 -49.08 54.88 -1.75
N THR A 135 -49.44 53.78 -2.44
CA THR A 135 -50.60 52.87 -2.25
C THR A 135 -50.63 51.72 -3.28
N THR A 136 -51.12 50.57 -2.83
CA THR A 136 -51.88 49.51 -3.54
C THR A 136 -52.18 49.63 -5.06
N LYS A 137 -51.88 48.56 -5.82
CA LYS A 137 -52.85 47.48 -6.13
C LYS A 137 -52.21 46.23 -6.75
N ILE A 138 -52.86 45.09 -6.49
CA ILE A 138 -52.55 43.74 -7.01
C ILE A 138 -53.41 43.50 -8.25
N GLU A 139 -52.90 42.83 -9.30
CA GLU A 139 -53.71 41.83 -10.03
C GLU A 139 -52.91 40.77 -10.81
N LYS A 140 -53.61 39.68 -11.17
CA LYS A 140 -53.08 38.36 -11.59
C LYS A 140 -53.32 38.10 -13.07
N LYS A 141 -52.50 37.23 -13.71
CA LYS A 141 -52.89 36.05 -14.54
C LYS A 141 -51.63 35.35 -15.12
N LYS A 142 -51.51 34.01 -15.03
CA LYS A 142 -51.86 32.97 -16.05
C LYS A 142 -51.28 33.27 -17.45
N GLY A 143 -50.56 32.40 -18.17
CA GLY A 143 -50.04 31.04 -17.90
C GLY A 143 -49.96 30.15 -19.16
N ASN A 144 -49.23 29.02 -19.07
CA ASN A 144 -49.32 27.79 -19.89
C ASN A 144 -48.64 27.63 -21.29
N ARG A 145 -48.05 26.41 -21.46
CA ARG A 145 -47.78 25.62 -22.71
C ARG A 145 -46.67 26.05 -23.69
N LYS A 146 -46.16 25.18 -24.59
CA LYS A 146 -45.68 23.76 -24.52
C LYS A 146 -45.10 23.35 -25.90
N TYR A 147 -43.89 22.78 -25.93
CA TYR A 147 -43.39 21.73 -26.86
C TYR A 147 -43.07 21.97 -28.37
N GLU A 148 -42.20 21.06 -28.86
CA GLU A 148 -41.81 20.71 -30.26
C GLU A 148 -40.77 21.59 -31.02
N LYS A 149 -40.06 21.12 -32.07
CA LYS A 149 -39.18 19.92 -32.31
C LYS A 149 -38.58 20.00 -33.74
N ARG A 150 -37.30 19.62 -33.91
CA ARG A 150 -36.59 19.12 -35.14
C ARG A 150 -36.08 20.06 -36.27
N LYS A 151 -34.76 19.90 -36.51
CA LYS A 151 -33.98 19.79 -37.78
C LYS A 151 -34.09 20.85 -38.91
N ALA A 152 -32.94 21.45 -39.23
CA ALA A 152 -32.40 21.59 -40.60
C ALA A 152 -30.86 21.68 -40.57
N GLU A 153 -30.18 21.44 -41.69
CA GLU A 153 -28.71 21.33 -41.82
C GLU A 153 -28.08 22.51 -42.60
N LYS A 154 -26.74 22.54 -42.62
CA LYS A 154 -25.81 23.25 -43.55
C LYS A 154 -25.34 24.69 -43.25
N LYS A 155 -24.04 24.71 -42.88
CA LYS A 155 -22.89 25.38 -43.53
C LYS A 155 -22.49 26.82 -43.15
N VAL A 156 -21.15 26.91 -43.00
CA VAL A 156 -20.25 28.07 -43.07
C VAL A 156 -20.13 28.93 -41.81
N GLU A 157 -18.87 29.27 -41.51
CA GLU A 157 -18.38 30.04 -40.37
C GLU A 157 -18.74 31.51 -40.49
N GLU A 158 -19.06 32.17 -39.37
CA GLU A 158 -18.51 33.46 -38.94
C GLU A 158 -19.16 33.93 -37.62
N GLY A 159 -18.44 34.73 -36.83
CA GLY A 159 -19.04 35.68 -35.88
C GLY A 159 -19.45 35.20 -34.48
N LYS A 160 -18.78 35.73 -33.45
CA LYS A 160 -19.21 35.71 -32.04
C LYS A 160 -20.46 36.58 -31.83
N VAL A 161 -21.43 36.15 -31.01
CA VAL A 161 -22.19 37.02 -30.08
C VAL A 161 -22.46 36.28 -28.76
N VAL A 162 -22.40 37.03 -27.65
CA VAL A 162 -22.60 36.59 -26.25
C VAL A 162 -24.00 37.01 -25.77
N TYR A 163 -24.60 36.29 -24.81
CA TYR A 163 -25.47 36.94 -23.81
C TYR A 163 -25.42 36.24 -22.43
N GLU A 164 -25.57 37.05 -21.39
CA GLU A 164 -25.32 36.74 -19.98
C GLU A 164 -26.58 36.34 -19.19
N SER A 165 -26.39 35.74 -18.01
CA SER A 165 -27.32 35.92 -16.87
C SER A 165 -26.62 35.72 -15.53
N ALA A 166 -26.71 36.73 -14.65
CA ALA A 166 -26.56 36.78 -13.18
C ALA A 166 -25.62 35.76 -12.46
N GLY A 167 -24.73 36.16 -11.55
CA GLY A 167 -24.59 37.49 -10.93
C GLY A 167 -24.05 37.50 -9.48
N ILE A 168 -23.50 36.39 -8.97
CA ILE A 168 -22.71 36.41 -7.72
C ILE A 168 -21.27 36.71 -8.08
N SER A 169 -20.73 37.82 -7.57
CA SER A 169 -19.35 38.22 -7.84
C SER A 169 -18.35 37.21 -7.29
N LYS A 170 -17.38 36.80 -8.13
CA LYS A 170 -16.25 35.94 -7.75
C LYS A 170 -15.45 36.49 -6.55
N ALA A 171 -15.50 37.81 -6.31
CA ALA A 171 -14.88 38.44 -5.15
C ALA A 171 -15.50 37.98 -3.81
N VAL A 172 -16.82 37.72 -3.76
CA VAL A 172 -17.49 37.25 -2.53
C VAL A 172 -17.02 35.84 -2.15
N ILE A 173 -16.83 34.98 -3.15
CA ILE A 173 -16.29 33.63 -2.98
C ILE A 173 -14.81 33.69 -2.55
N ALA A 174 -14.01 34.56 -3.18
CA ALA A 174 -12.59 34.74 -2.83
C ALA A 174 -12.39 35.24 -1.38
N ILE A 175 -13.21 36.19 -0.91
CA ILE A 175 -13.15 36.71 0.46
C ILE A 175 -13.52 35.62 1.49
N ALA A 176 -14.51 34.77 1.20
CA ALA A 176 -14.88 33.65 2.07
C ALA A 176 -13.75 32.60 2.18
N VAL A 177 -13.09 32.29 1.08
CA VAL A 177 -11.94 31.37 1.04
C VAL A 177 -10.73 31.94 1.79
N ALA A 178 -10.43 33.24 1.62
CA ALA A 178 -9.34 33.90 2.31
C ALA A 178 -9.54 33.92 3.84
N LEU A 179 -10.77 34.19 4.31
CA LEU A 179 -11.09 34.17 5.74
C LEU A 179 -10.98 32.76 6.35
N ALA A 180 -11.35 31.71 5.60
CA ALA A 180 -11.17 30.32 6.06
C ALA A 180 -9.69 29.94 6.20
N ALA A 181 -8.83 30.38 5.28
CA ALA A 181 -7.39 30.13 5.34
C ALA A 181 -6.74 30.82 6.56
N VAL A 182 -7.12 32.07 6.87
CA VAL A 182 -6.62 32.80 8.04
C VAL A 182 -7.02 32.11 9.35
N VAL A 183 -8.25 31.60 9.47
CA VAL A 183 -8.68 30.83 10.65
C VAL A 183 -7.90 29.52 10.80
N GLY A 184 -7.62 28.82 9.69
CA GLY A 184 -6.78 27.62 9.71
C GLY A 184 -5.35 27.88 10.17
N PHE A 185 -4.76 29.01 9.78
CA PHE A 185 -3.39 29.39 10.14
C PHE A 185 -3.23 29.76 11.63
N VAL A 186 -4.24 30.41 12.23
CA VAL A 186 -4.21 30.81 13.65
C VAL A 186 -4.38 29.61 14.60
N ILE A 187 -5.09 28.56 14.20
CA ILE A 187 -5.32 27.36 15.04
C ILE A 187 -4.07 26.46 15.12
N LEU A 188 -3.15 26.55 14.15
CA LEU A 188 -1.93 25.74 14.10
C LEU A 188 -0.83 26.19 15.08
N ASN A 189 -0.88 27.43 15.58
CA ASN A 189 0.18 28.04 16.40
C ASN A 189 -0.34 28.41 17.79
N ASN A 190 -0.46 27.41 18.66
CA ASN A 190 -0.90 27.58 20.04
C ASN A 190 0.25 28.11 20.93
N GLU A 191 0.54 29.42 20.84
CA GLU A 191 0.90 30.31 21.97
C GLU A 191 1.27 31.71 21.46
N LEU A 192 0.33 32.65 21.54
CA LEU A 192 0.59 34.10 21.54
C LEU A 192 -0.63 34.83 22.14
N HIS A 193 -0.41 35.78 23.04
CA HIS A 193 -1.48 36.48 23.76
C HIS A 193 -2.41 37.25 22.81
N ILE A 194 -3.69 36.87 22.77
CA ILE A 194 -4.72 37.55 21.99
C ILE A 194 -5.17 38.84 22.69
N SER A 195 -5.02 39.97 22.01
CA SER A 195 -5.59 41.26 22.44
C SER A 195 -7.12 41.28 22.29
N ASP A 196 -7.82 41.91 23.26
CA ASP A 196 -9.29 41.93 23.39
C ASP A 196 -10.09 42.39 22.15
N LYS A 197 -9.44 43.01 21.15
CA LYS A 197 -10.10 43.39 19.89
C LYS A 197 -10.60 42.18 19.08
N ILE A 198 -9.99 41.00 19.20
CA ILE A 198 -10.40 39.79 18.44
C ILE A 198 -11.62 39.11 19.06
N LEU A 199 -11.77 39.13 20.39
CA LEU A 199 -12.92 38.53 21.10
C LEU A 199 -14.27 39.15 20.70
N LYS A 200 -14.28 40.43 20.29
CA LYS A 200 -15.51 41.12 19.87
C LYS A 200 -16.06 40.64 18.52
N TYR A 201 -15.28 39.91 17.73
CA TYR A 201 -15.72 39.32 16.45
C TYR A 201 -16.27 37.88 16.62
N TYR A 202 -15.83 37.16 17.66
CA TYR A 202 -16.18 35.75 17.87
C TYR A 202 -17.63 35.51 18.36
N SER A 203 -18.30 36.54 18.89
CA SER A 203 -19.69 36.42 19.35
C SER A 203 -20.74 36.31 18.24
N VAL A 204 -20.37 36.65 16.99
CA VAL A 204 -21.29 36.63 15.84
C VAL A 204 -21.35 35.27 15.14
N LEU A 205 -20.26 34.48 15.20
CA LEU A 205 -20.15 33.20 14.47
C LEU A 205 -20.48 31.95 15.31
N ASN A 206 -20.57 32.07 16.64
CA ASN A 206 -20.71 30.92 17.55
C ASN A 206 -22.16 30.39 17.69
N LYS A 207 -22.93 30.33 16.58
CA LYS A 207 -24.35 29.95 16.60
C LYS A 207 -24.69 28.55 16.08
N ASN A 208 -23.71 27.79 15.55
CA ASN A 208 -23.87 26.36 15.22
C ASN A 208 -22.55 25.58 15.44
N LYS A 209 -22.47 24.87 16.56
CA LYS A 209 -21.44 23.84 16.86
C LYS A 209 -21.87 22.50 16.21
N SER A 210 -21.03 21.48 15.97
CA SER A 210 -19.71 21.17 16.57
C SER A 210 -18.84 20.24 15.71
N VAL A 211 -17.53 20.53 15.74
CA VAL A 211 -16.36 19.68 15.43
C VAL A 211 -15.36 19.96 16.59
N ALA A 212 -14.48 19.09 17.10
CA ALA A 212 -13.95 17.78 16.69
C ALA A 212 -13.64 16.90 17.94
N LYS A 213 -13.07 15.69 17.74
CA LYS A 213 -11.84 15.33 18.48
C LYS A 213 -10.95 14.30 17.75
N ILE A 214 -9.65 14.58 17.71
CA ILE A 214 -8.54 13.75 17.24
C ILE A 214 -7.53 13.69 18.39
N GLU A 215 -6.90 12.54 18.63
CA GLU A 215 -5.64 12.45 19.38
C GLU A 215 -4.66 11.48 18.65
N HIS A 216 -3.34 11.73 18.82
CA HIS A 216 -2.20 11.15 18.09
C HIS A 216 -1.92 9.65 18.43
N LYS A 217 -0.93 8.89 17.87
CA LYS A 217 0.38 9.19 17.22
C LYS A 217 0.95 7.93 16.52
N MET A 218 1.76 8.08 15.46
CA MET A 218 2.98 7.29 15.08
C MET A 218 3.20 7.26 13.55
N ASP A 219 4.47 7.35 13.15
CA ASP A 219 4.91 7.63 11.78
C ASP A 219 4.93 6.40 10.85
N ILE A 220 4.57 6.62 9.59
CA ILE A 220 4.58 5.62 8.50
C ILE A 220 5.07 6.30 7.21
N GLU A 221 6.37 6.27 6.97
CA GLU A 221 6.97 6.65 5.68
C GLU A 221 7.46 5.40 4.94
N ASP A 222 6.51 4.67 4.33
CA ASP A 222 6.71 3.96 3.05
C ASP A 222 5.39 3.41 2.46
N VAL A 223 4.26 4.03 2.77
CA VAL A 223 3.01 3.77 2.03
C VAL A 223 3.02 4.66 0.80
N LYS A 224 3.23 4.07 -0.37
CA LYS A 224 2.79 4.69 -1.63
C LYS A 224 1.27 4.73 -1.63
N ILE A 225 0.74 5.78 -1.01
CA ILE A 225 -0.66 6.19 -1.16
C ILE A 225 -0.78 6.62 -2.62
N TYR A 226 -1.25 5.72 -3.47
CA TYR A 226 -1.87 6.14 -4.71
C TYR A 226 -2.96 7.12 -4.33
N PRO A 227 -2.97 8.36 -4.86
CA PRO A 227 -4.07 9.27 -4.62
C PRO A 227 -5.35 8.54 -4.98
N SER A 228 -6.32 8.54 -4.07
CA SER A 228 -7.68 8.21 -4.47
C SER A 228 -8.08 9.28 -5.47
N GLU A 229 -8.09 8.92 -6.76
CA GLU A 229 -8.96 9.62 -7.71
C GLU A 229 -10.33 9.71 -7.05
N ASN A 230 -10.94 10.90 -7.11
CA ASN A 230 -12.22 11.16 -6.45
C ASN A 230 -13.30 10.26 -7.06
N ILE A 231 -13.46 9.06 -6.48
CA ILE A 231 -14.73 8.36 -6.45
C ILE A 231 -15.59 9.21 -5.53
N GLU A 232 -16.25 10.22 -6.12
CA GLU A 232 -17.32 10.95 -5.44
C GLU A 232 -18.26 9.92 -4.82
N GLU A 233 -18.52 10.08 -3.52
CA GLU A 233 -19.39 9.21 -2.76
C GLU A 233 -20.83 9.36 -3.29
N GLN A 234 -21.22 8.53 -4.26
CA GLN A 234 -22.62 8.20 -4.49
C GLN A 234 -23.14 7.23 -3.40
N TYR A 235 -22.96 7.64 -2.14
CA TYR A 235 -23.83 7.25 -1.05
C TYR A 235 -24.86 8.35 -0.91
N SER A 236 -26.05 8.14 -1.48
CA SER A 236 -27.19 9.02 -1.19
C SER A 236 -27.46 9.00 0.32
N GLU A 237 -27.95 10.09 0.90
CA GLU A 237 -28.36 10.19 2.32
C GLU A 237 -29.52 9.24 2.73
N ASN A 238 -29.91 8.32 1.85
CA ASN A 238 -30.84 7.21 2.07
C ASN A 238 -30.12 5.87 2.31
N ASP A 239 -28.98 5.86 3.01
CA ASP A 239 -28.43 4.65 3.61
C ASP A 239 -29.42 4.14 4.68
N LYS A 240 -30.43 3.38 4.23
CA LYS A 240 -31.23 2.53 5.11
C LYS A 240 -30.24 1.70 5.93
N TYR A 241 -30.28 1.87 7.25
CA TYR A 241 -29.75 0.86 8.16
C TYR A 241 -30.29 -0.51 7.70
N PRO A 242 -29.47 -1.58 7.71
CA PRO A 242 -29.96 -2.90 7.34
C PRO A 242 -31.23 -3.17 8.13
N GLU A 243 -32.33 -3.39 7.42
CA GLU A 243 -33.66 -3.49 8.05
C GLU A 243 -33.57 -4.57 9.13
N CYS A 244 -33.85 -4.18 10.37
CA CYS A 244 -33.89 -5.06 11.53
C CYS A 244 -35.18 -5.89 11.50
N ASP A 245 -35.49 -6.43 10.33
CA ASP A 245 -36.60 -7.35 10.11
C ASP A 245 -36.30 -8.67 10.84
N GLU A 246 -37.33 -9.33 11.35
CA GLU A 246 -37.24 -10.57 12.13
C GLU A 246 -36.91 -11.81 11.27
N TYR A 247 -36.04 -11.67 10.28
CA TYR A 247 -35.44 -12.78 9.55
C TYR A 247 -34.44 -13.53 10.43
N GLY A 248 -34.91 -14.51 11.22
CA GLY A 248 -33.97 -15.35 11.98
C GLY A 248 -34.50 -16.60 12.68
N GLU A 249 -35.71 -16.63 13.24
CA GLU A 249 -36.06 -17.70 14.20
C GLU A 249 -36.09 -19.13 13.60
N ASN A 250 -36.21 -19.27 12.28
CA ASN A 250 -36.35 -20.56 11.58
C ASN A 250 -35.16 -20.97 10.69
N SER A 251 -33.93 -20.52 10.98
CA SER A 251 -32.73 -21.09 10.36
C SER A 251 -32.05 -22.14 11.25
N ASN A 252 -32.05 -23.40 10.80
CA ASN A 252 -31.27 -24.48 11.41
C ASN A 252 -29.75 -24.35 11.20
N TYR A 253 -29.31 -23.34 10.43
CA TYR A 253 -27.93 -23.12 10.01
C TYR A 253 -27.36 -21.81 10.58
N PRO A 254 -26.01 -21.67 10.66
CA PRO A 254 -25.38 -20.46 11.15
C PRO A 254 -25.87 -19.19 10.46
N HIS A 255 -26.22 -18.16 11.23
CA HIS A 255 -26.65 -16.86 10.70
C HIS A 255 -26.31 -15.72 11.67
N ILE A 256 -26.04 -14.56 11.11
CA ILE A 256 -25.84 -13.30 11.82
C ILE A 256 -27.21 -12.78 12.25
N ILE A 257 -27.34 -12.38 13.52
CA ILE A 257 -28.55 -11.71 14.04
C ILE A 257 -28.15 -10.25 14.32
N PRO A 258 -28.49 -9.27 13.45
CA PRO A 258 -28.00 -7.90 13.59
C PRO A 258 -28.27 -7.28 14.96
N ALA A 259 -27.21 -6.85 15.65
CA ALA A 259 -27.31 -6.27 16.98
C ALA A 259 -27.64 -4.76 16.89
N CYS A 260 -28.91 -4.46 16.59
CA CYS A 260 -29.38 -3.12 16.21
C CYS A 260 -29.22 -2.03 17.29
N ASN A 261 -28.90 -2.40 18.53
CA ASN A 261 -28.47 -1.45 19.58
C ASN A 261 -27.08 -0.83 19.30
N TYR A 262 -26.23 -1.47 18.50
CA TYR A 262 -24.90 -0.95 18.14
C TYR A 262 -24.92 -0.14 16.84
N LYS A 263 -25.10 1.18 16.96
CA LYS A 263 -25.12 2.13 15.83
C LYS A 263 -23.73 2.51 15.32
N GLY A 264 -23.64 2.79 14.02
CA GLY A 264 -22.42 3.28 13.35
C GLY A 264 -21.46 2.17 12.92
N HIS A 265 -20.25 2.57 12.52
CA HIS A 265 -19.28 1.72 11.85
C HIS A 265 -17.98 1.52 12.65
N ILE A 266 -17.28 0.43 12.36
CA ILE A 266 -15.88 0.16 12.71
C ILE A 266 -15.06 0.34 11.43
N SER A 267 -14.23 1.38 11.38
CA SER A 267 -13.25 1.54 10.30
C SER A 267 -12.00 0.73 10.64
N ILE A 268 -11.67 -0.26 9.80
CA ILE A 268 -10.44 -1.04 9.94
C ILE A 268 -9.52 -0.80 8.74
N VAL A 269 -8.22 -0.71 9.00
CA VAL A 269 -7.17 -0.83 7.99
C VAL A 269 -6.42 -2.14 8.24
N ARG A 270 -6.11 -2.88 7.18
CA ARG A 270 -5.36 -4.13 7.23
C ARG A 270 -4.22 -4.08 6.23
N PHE A 271 -2.99 -4.26 6.70
CA PHE A 271 -1.78 -4.32 5.87
C PHE A 271 -1.40 -5.78 5.61
N PHE A 272 -0.95 -6.08 4.39
CA PHE A 272 -0.49 -7.41 4.00
C PHE A 272 0.69 -7.31 3.00
N LEU A 273 1.53 -8.35 2.97
CA LEU A 273 2.77 -8.38 2.18
C LEU A 273 2.64 -9.41 1.05
N LEU A 274 2.88 -9.00 -0.19
CA LEU A 274 3.03 -9.90 -1.35
C LEU A 274 4.23 -9.44 -2.19
N GLY A 275 5.18 -10.34 -2.42
CA GLY A 275 6.53 -9.97 -2.85
C GLY A 275 7.24 -9.15 -1.78
N ASP A 276 7.90 -8.09 -2.22
CA ASP A 276 8.47 -7.00 -1.43
C ASP A 276 7.44 -5.92 -1.04
N ARG A 277 6.25 -5.92 -1.63
CA ARG A 277 5.29 -4.82 -1.54
C ARG A 277 4.28 -5.00 -0.42
N TRP A 278 4.12 -3.94 0.37
CA TRP A 278 2.98 -3.78 1.28
C TRP A 278 1.76 -3.27 0.52
N TYR A 279 0.63 -3.91 0.78
CA TYR A 279 -0.69 -3.55 0.33
C TYR A 279 -1.57 -3.25 1.55
N SER A 280 -2.63 -2.49 1.37
CA SER A 280 -3.61 -2.25 2.43
C SER A 280 -5.04 -2.32 1.92
N ILE A 281 -5.98 -2.72 2.78
CA ILE A 281 -7.41 -2.47 2.55
C ILE A 281 -8.00 -1.70 3.72
N LYS A 282 -8.94 -0.81 3.42
CA LYS A 282 -9.74 -0.04 4.37
C LYS A 282 -11.20 -0.49 4.27
N LEU A 283 -11.77 -0.97 5.36
CA LEU A 283 -13.16 -1.42 5.41
C LEU A 283 -13.92 -0.64 6.47
N ASN A 284 -15.13 -0.18 6.15
CA ASN A 284 -16.09 0.34 7.12
C ASN A 284 -17.13 -0.76 7.36
N ILE A 285 -17.14 -1.34 8.56
CA ILE A 285 -17.99 -2.49 8.92
C ILE A 285 -19.06 -2.03 9.90
N SER A 286 -20.34 -2.32 9.65
CA SER A 286 -21.42 -1.95 10.57
C SER A 286 -21.23 -2.64 11.93
N LYS A 287 -21.30 -1.86 13.02
CA LYS A 287 -21.19 -2.41 14.39
C LYS A 287 -22.32 -3.40 14.67
N SER A 288 -23.55 -3.11 14.22
CA SER A 288 -24.70 -4.03 14.32
C SER A 288 -24.38 -5.40 13.70
N ILE A 289 -23.73 -5.43 12.53
CA ILE A 289 -23.37 -6.67 11.83
C ILE A 289 -22.22 -7.40 12.56
N TYR A 290 -21.19 -6.69 13.02
CA TYR A 290 -20.08 -7.31 13.76
C TYR A 290 -20.52 -7.89 15.12
N TYR A 291 -21.23 -7.12 15.96
CA TYR A 291 -21.74 -7.61 17.25
C TYR A 291 -22.87 -8.62 17.06
N GLY A 292 -23.65 -8.48 15.98
CA GLY A 292 -24.64 -9.49 15.57
C GLY A 292 -24.01 -10.81 15.14
N ALA A 293 -22.83 -10.77 14.51
CA ALA A 293 -22.08 -11.97 14.17
C ALA A 293 -21.43 -12.61 15.40
N LYS A 294 -20.98 -11.82 16.38
CA LYS A 294 -20.49 -12.32 17.68
C LYS A 294 -21.54 -13.20 18.37
N ASN A 295 -22.76 -12.67 18.46
CA ASN A 295 -23.89 -13.25 19.20
C ASN A 295 -24.82 -14.13 18.34
N GLY A 296 -24.62 -14.16 17.02
CA GLY A 296 -25.45 -14.90 16.07
C GLY A 296 -25.37 -16.42 16.26
N PHE A 297 -26.29 -17.13 15.63
CA PHE A 297 -26.33 -18.59 15.70
C PHE A 297 -25.16 -19.18 14.89
N LYS A 298 -24.44 -20.15 15.48
CA LYS A 298 -23.16 -20.70 14.94
C LYS A 298 -23.09 -22.22 14.88
N SER A 299 -24.18 -22.89 15.23
CA SER A 299 -24.28 -24.36 15.24
C SER A 299 -25.18 -24.84 14.10
N TYR A 300 -25.33 -26.16 13.96
CA TYR A 300 -26.41 -26.77 13.20
C TYR A 300 -27.46 -27.31 14.18
N ARG A 301 -28.76 -27.12 13.90
CA ARG A 301 -29.85 -27.82 14.60
C ARG A 301 -30.38 -28.91 13.69
N TYR A 302 -30.37 -30.15 14.18
CA TYR A 302 -31.09 -31.24 13.50
C TYR A 302 -32.58 -30.91 13.47
N TYR A 303 -33.26 -31.27 12.39
CA TYR A 303 -34.70 -31.21 12.32
C TYR A 303 -35.28 -32.46 12.98
N CYS A 304 -36.00 -32.29 14.10
CA CYS A 304 -36.51 -33.42 14.89
C CYS A 304 -38.05 -33.45 14.89
N ILE A 305 -38.61 -34.63 14.68
CA ILE A 305 -40.04 -34.93 14.81
C ILE A 305 -40.19 -35.88 16.01
N GLY A 306 -40.65 -35.36 17.15
CA GLY A 306 -40.55 -36.07 18.42
C GLY A 306 -39.09 -36.36 18.77
N ASP A 307 -38.80 -37.58 19.24
CA ASP A 307 -37.44 -38.02 19.57
C ASP A 307 -36.57 -38.35 18.33
N ALA A 308 -37.16 -38.37 17.13
CA ALA A 308 -36.46 -38.73 15.90
C ALA A 308 -35.89 -37.49 15.19
N CYS A 309 -34.56 -37.32 15.25
CA CYS A 309 -33.85 -36.26 14.54
C CYS A 309 -33.32 -36.73 13.17
N ILE A 310 -33.58 -35.94 12.13
CA ILE A 310 -33.18 -36.20 10.75
C ILE A 310 -31.95 -35.35 10.41
N GLU A 311 -30.84 -36.01 10.07
CA GLU A 311 -29.64 -35.38 9.53
C GLU A 311 -29.80 -35.17 8.02
N GLU A 312 -29.75 -33.92 7.56
CA GLU A 312 -29.87 -33.63 6.13
C GLU A 312 -28.60 -34.04 5.38
N LYS A 313 -28.74 -34.79 4.27
CA LYS A 313 -27.60 -35.44 3.57
C LYS A 313 -26.45 -34.51 3.18
N ASP A 314 -26.71 -33.22 2.98
CA ASP A 314 -25.72 -32.18 2.64
C ASP A 314 -25.55 -31.09 3.72
N TRP A 315 -26.01 -31.33 4.95
CA TRP A 315 -26.01 -30.34 6.05
C TRP A 315 -24.68 -29.64 6.24
N GLU A 316 -23.56 -30.37 6.14
CA GLU A 316 -22.23 -29.84 6.35
C GLU A 316 -21.81 -28.84 5.26
N THR A 317 -22.26 -29.06 4.02
CA THR A 317 -22.10 -28.09 2.93
C THR A 317 -22.93 -26.84 3.23
N LYS A 318 -24.19 -27.01 3.66
CA LYS A 318 -25.07 -25.89 4.02
C LYS A 318 -24.55 -25.10 5.23
N TYR A 319 -23.99 -25.78 6.23
CA TYR A 319 -23.37 -25.21 7.43
C TYR A 319 -22.23 -24.24 7.07
N TYR A 320 -21.25 -24.69 6.28
CA TYR A 320 -20.15 -23.81 5.86
C TYR A 320 -20.58 -22.75 4.85
N LYS A 321 -21.54 -23.05 3.95
CA LYS A 321 -22.13 -22.04 3.06
C LYS A 321 -22.84 -20.95 3.83
N ALA A 322 -23.54 -21.25 4.93
CA ALA A 322 -24.23 -20.26 5.73
C ALA A 322 -23.25 -19.26 6.39
N PHE A 323 -22.09 -19.75 6.88
CA PHE A 323 -21.00 -18.89 7.34
C PHE A 323 -20.39 -17.98 6.26
N ILE A 324 -20.53 -18.30 4.97
CA ILE A 324 -19.96 -17.52 3.86
C ILE A 324 -21.00 -16.59 3.23
N PHE A 325 -22.20 -17.09 2.98
CA PHE A 325 -23.25 -16.45 2.19
C PHE A 325 -24.36 -15.80 3.03
N ASP A 326 -24.15 -15.66 4.35
CA ASP A 326 -24.99 -14.81 5.18
C ASP A 326 -25.19 -13.42 4.52
N PRO A 327 -26.45 -12.97 4.30
CA PRO A 327 -26.73 -11.74 3.57
C PRO A 327 -26.05 -10.50 4.16
N HIS A 328 -25.87 -10.42 5.47
CA HIS A 328 -25.38 -9.23 6.16
C HIS A 328 -23.87 -8.96 5.94
N GLN A 329 -23.10 -9.94 5.47
CA GLN A 329 -21.67 -9.76 5.13
C GLN A 329 -21.39 -9.70 3.62
N LYS A 330 -22.41 -9.83 2.77
CA LYS A 330 -22.29 -9.76 1.30
C LYS A 330 -21.55 -8.51 0.83
N ASP A 331 -21.87 -7.35 1.38
CA ASP A 331 -21.25 -6.09 0.96
C ASP A 331 -19.84 -5.89 1.53
N ILE A 332 -19.51 -6.57 2.64
CA ILE A 332 -18.13 -6.62 3.15
C ILE A 332 -17.23 -7.38 2.16
N PHE A 333 -17.70 -8.51 1.62
CA PHE A 333 -16.99 -9.23 0.56
C PHE A 333 -16.81 -8.39 -0.70
N LYS A 334 -17.86 -7.72 -1.18
CA LYS A 334 -17.74 -6.77 -2.32
C LYS A 334 -16.72 -5.67 -2.05
N ALA A 335 -16.71 -5.10 -0.85
CA ALA A 335 -15.80 -4.02 -0.47
C ALA A 335 -14.32 -4.47 -0.41
N ILE A 336 -14.07 -5.74 -0.04
CA ILE A 336 -12.74 -6.37 -0.16
C ILE A 336 -12.37 -6.55 -1.64
N ILE A 337 -13.25 -7.19 -2.43
CA ILE A 337 -13.02 -7.47 -3.85
C ILE A 337 -12.66 -6.18 -4.61
N ARG A 338 -13.46 -5.12 -4.46
CA ARG A 338 -13.24 -3.81 -5.10
C ARG A 338 -11.86 -3.24 -4.81
N GLN A 339 -11.30 -3.44 -3.62
CA GLN A 339 -9.98 -2.91 -3.25
C GLN A 339 -8.84 -3.80 -3.73
N LEU A 340 -9.00 -5.13 -3.69
CA LEU A 340 -8.01 -6.04 -4.26
C LEU A 340 -7.92 -5.87 -5.78
N ASP A 341 -9.02 -5.54 -6.46
CA ASP A 341 -9.04 -5.25 -7.89
C ASP A 341 -8.25 -3.98 -8.30
N LEU A 342 -8.10 -3.00 -7.41
CA LEU A 342 -7.22 -1.84 -7.64
C LEU A 342 -5.74 -2.24 -7.73
N TYR A 343 -5.36 -3.34 -7.05
CA TYR A 343 -4.00 -3.87 -7.03
C TYR A 343 -3.78 -5.03 -7.99
N SER A 344 -4.84 -5.72 -8.43
CA SER A 344 -4.76 -6.78 -9.42
C SER A 344 -4.62 -6.26 -10.85
N TRP A 345 -5.01 -5.00 -11.08
CA TRP A 345 -5.18 -4.40 -12.42
C TRP A 345 -6.10 -5.23 -13.32
N ARG A 346 -7.08 -5.93 -12.71
CA ARG A 346 -7.99 -6.91 -13.32
C ARG A 346 -7.35 -8.20 -13.85
N ASP A 347 -6.09 -8.49 -13.50
CA ASP A 347 -5.52 -9.82 -13.71
C ASP A 347 -6.13 -10.81 -12.70
N GLU A 348 -6.76 -11.87 -13.22
CA GLU A 348 -7.49 -12.84 -12.42
C GLU A 348 -6.57 -13.67 -11.51
N ASN A 349 -5.40 -14.07 -11.99
CA ASN A 349 -4.42 -14.80 -11.17
C ASN A 349 -3.89 -13.89 -10.06
N ARG A 350 -3.57 -12.63 -10.40
CA ARG A 350 -3.09 -11.65 -9.43
C ARG A 350 -4.13 -11.33 -8.37
N PHE A 351 -5.41 -11.27 -8.72
CA PHE A 351 -6.49 -11.15 -7.75
C PHE A 351 -6.49 -12.31 -6.74
N VAL A 352 -6.39 -13.56 -7.21
CA VAL A 352 -6.33 -14.75 -6.33
C VAL A 352 -5.10 -14.71 -5.44
N GLU A 353 -3.94 -14.33 -5.97
CA GLU A 353 -2.69 -14.15 -5.23
C GLU A 353 -2.81 -13.09 -4.12
N LEU A 354 -3.39 -11.93 -4.44
CA LEU A 354 -3.64 -10.85 -3.48
C LEU A 354 -4.65 -11.26 -2.40
N ALA A 355 -5.76 -11.89 -2.77
CA ALA A 355 -6.78 -12.39 -1.83
C ALA A 355 -6.19 -13.46 -0.89
N THR A 356 -5.39 -14.37 -1.44
CA THR A 356 -4.69 -15.42 -0.68
C THR A 356 -3.70 -14.81 0.31
N SER A 357 -2.81 -13.91 -0.14
CA SER A 357 -1.84 -13.24 0.73
C SER A 357 -2.49 -12.35 1.79
N PHE A 358 -3.56 -11.64 1.44
CA PHE A 358 -4.35 -10.85 2.39
C PHE A 358 -4.83 -11.72 3.56
N VAL A 359 -5.46 -12.86 3.27
CA VAL A 359 -5.94 -13.77 4.33
C VAL A 359 -4.77 -14.44 5.06
N GLN A 360 -3.70 -14.87 4.39
CA GLN A 360 -2.52 -15.47 5.03
C GLN A 360 -1.79 -14.51 5.99
N ASN A 361 -1.90 -13.19 5.78
CA ASN A 361 -1.30 -12.20 6.67
C ASN A 361 -2.13 -11.86 7.92
N ILE A 362 -3.43 -12.23 7.97
CA ILE A 362 -4.21 -12.15 9.21
C ILE A 362 -3.60 -13.12 10.25
N PRO A 363 -3.29 -12.69 11.49
CA PRO A 363 -2.78 -13.55 12.56
C PRO A 363 -3.56 -14.85 12.78
N TYR A 364 -2.85 -15.90 13.20
CA TYR A 364 -3.45 -17.17 13.60
C TYR A 364 -3.90 -17.10 15.08
N ASP A 365 -5.12 -17.55 15.38
CA ASP A 365 -5.67 -17.54 16.74
C ASP A 365 -5.19 -18.78 17.54
N TYR A 366 -3.93 -18.73 17.97
CA TYR A 366 -3.31 -19.81 18.75
C TYR A 366 -4.06 -20.12 20.04
N ASP A 367 -4.58 -19.11 20.73
CA ASP A 367 -5.32 -19.29 21.99
C ASP A 367 -6.56 -20.16 21.75
N LYS A 368 -7.32 -19.87 20.69
CA LYS A 368 -8.48 -20.66 20.28
C LYS A 368 -8.08 -22.08 19.86
N TYR A 369 -7.00 -22.21 19.09
CA TYR A 369 -6.50 -23.51 18.63
C TYR A 369 -6.11 -24.44 19.79
N TYR A 370 -5.29 -23.96 20.73
CA TYR A 370 -4.83 -24.78 21.86
C TYR A 370 -5.93 -25.06 22.88
N ASN A 371 -6.77 -24.08 23.21
CA ASN A 371 -7.87 -24.26 24.16
C ASN A 371 -9.08 -24.98 23.56
N LYS A 372 -9.10 -25.22 22.24
CA LYS A 372 -10.23 -25.83 21.48
C LYS A 372 -11.59 -25.20 21.81
N SER A 373 -11.61 -23.88 22.05
CA SER A 373 -12.73 -23.20 22.70
C SER A 373 -13.50 -22.27 21.77
N GLY A 374 -14.82 -22.23 21.93
CA GLY A 374 -15.71 -21.29 21.25
C GLY A 374 -16.07 -21.63 19.79
N ASN A 375 -17.27 -21.23 19.40
CA ASN A 375 -17.86 -21.51 18.09
C ASN A 375 -17.09 -20.84 16.94
N THR A 376 -17.17 -21.41 15.73
CA THR A 376 -16.62 -20.84 14.48
C THR A 376 -17.05 -19.38 14.29
N ARG A 377 -16.08 -18.50 14.00
CA ARG A 377 -16.32 -17.09 13.64
C ARG A 377 -16.90 -16.94 12.23
N PHE A 378 -17.78 -15.96 12.06
CA PHE A 378 -18.09 -15.44 10.72
C PHE A 378 -16.89 -14.68 10.12
N PRO A 379 -16.74 -14.64 8.79
CA PRO A 379 -15.74 -13.84 8.08
C PRO A 379 -15.63 -12.38 8.57
N VAL A 380 -16.76 -11.72 8.87
CA VAL A 380 -16.76 -10.36 9.47
C VAL A 380 -16.04 -10.28 10.82
N GLU A 381 -16.16 -11.30 11.68
CA GLU A 381 -15.43 -11.35 12.95
C GLU A 381 -13.93 -11.57 12.72
N VAL A 382 -13.53 -12.43 11.78
CA VAL A 382 -12.12 -12.68 11.46
C VAL A 382 -11.43 -11.39 11.00
N LEU A 383 -12.13 -10.57 10.22
CA LEU A 383 -11.66 -9.27 9.75
C LEU A 383 -11.51 -8.26 10.89
N VAL A 384 -12.53 -8.11 11.75
CA VAL A 384 -12.54 -7.14 12.85
C VAL A 384 -11.60 -7.55 13.98
N ASP A 385 -11.67 -8.79 14.46
CA ASP A 385 -10.78 -9.36 15.50
C ASP A 385 -9.31 -9.40 15.03
N ASN A 386 -9.07 -9.38 13.71
CA ASN A 386 -7.77 -9.59 13.07
C ASN A 386 -7.09 -10.90 13.50
N LYS A 387 -7.87 -11.97 13.67
CA LYS A 387 -7.35 -13.32 13.94
C LYS A 387 -8.36 -14.42 13.57
N GLY A 388 -7.86 -15.61 13.28
CA GLY A 388 -8.70 -16.80 13.14
C GLY A 388 -7.90 -18.10 13.10
N VAL A 389 -8.58 -19.24 13.24
CA VAL A 389 -8.00 -20.58 13.01
C VAL A 389 -8.13 -21.03 11.54
N CYS A 390 -7.61 -22.21 11.20
CA CYS A 390 -7.57 -22.71 9.81
C CYS A 390 -8.93 -22.74 9.10
N GLY A 391 -9.99 -23.19 9.78
CA GLY A 391 -11.36 -23.14 9.25
C GLY A 391 -11.84 -21.72 8.99
N GLU A 392 -11.76 -20.84 10.00
CA GLU A 392 -12.24 -19.46 9.93
C GLU A 392 -11.56 -18.64 8.82
N LYS A 393 -10.24 -18.82 8.66
CA LYS A 393 -9.45 -18.18 7.60
C LYS A 393 -9.79 -18.77 6.22
N SER A 394 -10.04 -20.07 6.14
CA SER A 394 -10.47 -20.72 4.89
C SER A 394 -11.89 -20.29 4.47
N LEU A 395 -12.81 -20.07 5.41
CA LEU A 395 -14.14 -19.52 5.12
C LEU A 395 -14.07 -18.09 4.59
N LEU A 396 -13.23 -17.23 5.18
CA LEU A 396 -12.99 -15.87 4.67
C LEU A 396 -12.42 -15.88 3.25
N LEU A 397 -11.37 -16.68 3.00
CA LEU A 397 -10.75 -16.77 1.67
C LEU A 397 -11.72 -17.35 0.63
N ALA A 398 -12.41 -18.44 0.97
CA ALA A 398 -13.39 -19.06 0.08
C ALA A 398 -14.55 -18.11 -0.25
N GLY A 399 -15.00 -17.30 0.70
CA GLY A 399 -16.00 -16.26 0.46
C GLY A 399 -15.53 -15.17 -0.50
N ILE A 400 -14.31 -14.62 -0.32
CA ILE A 400 -13.74 -13.62 -1.22
C ILE A 400 -13.68 -14.16 -2.66
N LEU A 401 -13.19 -15.38 -2.84
CA LEU A 401 -13.05 -16.02 -4.15
C LEU A 401 -14.42 -16.39 -4.76
N ALA A 402 -15.36 -16.90 -3.96
CA ALA A 402 -16.70 -17.24 -4.43
C ALA A 402 -17.49 -16.01 -4.89
N TYR A 403 -17.47 -14.91 -4.12
CA TYR A 403 -18.12 -13.65 -4.50
C TYR A 403 -17.43 -12.95 -5.69
N ALA A 404 -16.14 -13.23 -5.93
CA ALA A 404 -15.41 -12.79 -7.13
C ALA A 404 -15.67 -13.66 -8.37
N GLY A 405 -16.49 -14.73 -8.25
CA GLY A 405 -16.93 -15.56 -9.37
C GLY A 405 -16.06 -16.77 -9.69
N TYR A 406 -15.16 -17.18 -8.79
CA TYR A 406 -14.37 -18.40 -8.94
C TYR A 406 -15.14 -19.65 -8.51
N ASP A 407 -14.83 -20.78 -9.13
CA ASP A 407 -15.20 -22.10 -8.62
C ASP A 407 -14.28 -22.50 -7.45
N VAL A 408 -14.89 -22.70 -6.28
CA VAL A 408 -14.22 -22.87 -4.99
C VAL A 408 -14.80 -24.06 -4.20
N VAL A 409 -13.92 -24.80 -3.55
CA VAL A 409 -14.22 -25.84 -2.56
C VAL A 409 -13.47 -25.57 -1.25
N LEU A 410 -13.93 -26.17 -0.16
CA LEU A 410 -13.12 -26.38 1.04
C LEU A 410 -12.61 -27.82 1.04
N PHE A 411 -11.35 -27.99 1.44
CA PHE A 411 -10.77 -29.29 1.76
C PHE A 411 -10.76 -29.46 3.28
N GLU A 412 -11.61 -30.34 3.79
CA GLU A 412 -11.74 -30.61 5.21
C GLU A 412 -11.05 -31.94 5.57
N PHE A 413 -10.05 -31.87 6.45
CA PHE A 413 -9.28 -33.01 6.92
C PHE A 413 -9.69 -33.35 8.36
N LYS A 414 -10.84 -34.03 8.51
CA LYS A 414 -11.44 -34.32 9.83
C LYS A 414 -10.48 -35.03 10.82
N LYS A 415 -9.63 -35.95 10.32
CA LYS A 415 -8.67 -36.68 11.18
C LYS A 415 -7.54 -35.78 11.70
N GLU A 416 -7.14 -34.80 10.90
CA GLU A 416 -6.06 -33.86 11.19
C GLU A 416 -6.55 -32.56 11.84
N ASN A 417 -7.87 -32.37 11.95
CA ASN A 417 -8.50 -31.11 12.38
C ASN A 417 -7.97 -29.88 11.60
N HIS A 418 -7.84 -30.03 10.28
CA HIS A 418 -7.38 -28.96 9.40
C HIS A 418 -8.37 -28.67 8.27
N MET A 419 -8.38 -27.43 7.82
CA MET A 419 -9.18 -26.99 6.67
C MET A 419 -8.34 -26.06 5.80
N ALA A 420 -8.47 -26.24 4.49
CA ALA A 420 -7.85 -25.43 3.45
C ALA A 420 -8.86 -25.10 2.35
N VAL A 421 -8.49 -24.22 1.42
CA VAL A 421 -9.31 -23.85 0.27
C VAL A 421 -8.80 -24.58 -0.98
N GLY A 422 -9.71 -24.99 -1.86
CA GLY A 422 -9.39 -25.42 -3.21
C GLY A 422 -9.99 -24.45 -4.22
N ILE A 423 -9.18 -23.97 -5.17
CA ILE A 423 -9.67 -23.16 -6.30
C ILE A 423 -9.61 -23.99 -7.58
N LYS A 424 -10.60 -23.87 -8.45
CA LYS A 424 -10.57 -24.54 -9.75
C LYS A 424 -9.33 -24.11 -10.52
N CYS A 425 -8.64 -25.04 -11.17
CA CYS A 425 -7.49 -24.75 -12.01
C CYS A 425 -7.31 -25.81 -13.12
N PRO A 426 -6.72 -25.47 -14.27
CA PRO A 426 -6.45 -26.40 -15.37
C PRO A 426 -5.09 -27.12 -15.26
N CYS A 427 -4.40 -26.98 -14.12
CA CYS A 427 -3.02 -27.44 -13.94
C CYS A 427 -2.94 -28.97 -13.90
N LYS A 428 -1.81 -29.53 -14.35
CA LYS A 428 -1.60 -30.99 -14.32
C LYS A 428 -1.55 -31.51 -12.88
N ASN A 429 -0.83 -30.80 -12.01
CA ASN A 429 -0.61 -31.16 -10.62
C ASN A 429 -1.71 -30.62 -9.68
N THR A 430 -2.99 -30.77 -10.05
CA THR A 430 -4.09 -30.45 -9.12
C THR A 430 -4.01 -31.31 -7.86
N PHE A 431 -4.51 -30.78 -6.74
CA PHE A 431 -4.36 -31.42 -5.44
C PHE A 431 -5.00 -32.81 -5.44
N ARG A 432 -4.15 -33.84 -5.41
CA ARG A 432 -4.54 -35.27 -5.44
C ARG A 432 -5.52 -35.62 -6.58
N GLY A 433 -5.40 -34.96 -7.73
CA GLY A 433 -6.24 -35.20 -8.90
C GLY A 433 -7.69 -34.70 -8.75
N THR A 434 -7.99 -33.85 -7.78
CA THR A 434 -9.35 -33.31 -7.56
C THR A 434 -9.82 -32.34 -8.64
N GLY A 435 -8.93 -31.84 -9.50
CA GLY A 435 -9.23 -30.78 -10.45
C GLY A 435 -9.30 -29.38 -9.82
N TYR A 436 -8.77 -29.24 -8.59
CA TYR A 436 -8.63 -28.00 -7.84
C TYR A 436 -7.19 -27.85 -7.32
N CYS A 437 -6.67 -26.63 -7.32
CA CYS A 437 -5.38 -26.27 -6.75
C CYS A 437 -5.53 -25.96 -5.26
N TYR A 438 -4.65 -26.52 -4.43
CA TYR A 438 -4.67 -26.33 -2.98
C TYR A 438 -4.22 -24.92 -2.60
N ILE A 439 -4.92 -24.29 -1.66
CA ILE A 439 -4.51 -23.02 -1.06
C ILE A 439 -4.53 -23.17 0.46
N GLU A 440 -3.35 -23.05 1.07
CA GLU A 440 -3.23 -22.94 2.51
C GLU A 440 -3.55 -21.50 2.95
N SER A 441 -4.49 -21.34 3.87
CA SER A 441 -4.95 -20.01 4.32
C SER A 441 -4.19 -19.49 5.55
N THR A 442 -3.38 -20.32 6.23
CA THR A 442 -2.79 -20.00 7.55
C THR A 442 -1.35 -19.50 7.54
N SER A 443 -0.57 -19.76 6.49
CA SER A 443 0.85 -19.39 6.40
C SER A 443 1.21 -18.86 5.02
N LEU A 444 2.26 -18.03 4.90
CA LEU A 444 2.71 -17.47 3.61
C LEU A 444 3.27 -18.56 2.71
N THR A 445 2.38 -19.19 1.97
CA THR A 445 2.66 -20.36 1.14
C THR A 445 1.99 -20.21 -0.22
N PRO A 446 2.64 -20.63 -1.31
CA PRO A 446 2.07 -20.42 -2.63
C PRO A 446 0.84 -21.28 -2.92
N ILE A 447 0.02 -20.81 -3.86
CA ILE A 447 -1.07 -21.60 -4.46
C ILE A 447 -0.49 -22.86 -5.12
N GLY A 448 -1.14 -24.00 -4.93
CA GLY A 448 -0.69 -25.32 -5.38
C GLY A 448 0.23 -26.05 -4.41
N TYR A 449 0.89 -25.34 -3.48
CA TYR A 449 1.82 -25.95 -2.54
C TYR A 449 1.12 -26.50 -1.29
N VAL A 450 1.43 -27.74 -0.92
CA VAL A 450 0.93 -28.41 0.29
C VAL A 450 2.07 -28.54 1.29
N PRO A 451 2.01 -27.88 2.46
CA PRO A 451 3.00 -28.05 3.52
C PRO A 451 3.24 -29.51 3.94
N GLU A 452 4.50 -29.87 4.18
CA GLU A 452 4.89 -31.15 4.82
C GLU A 452 4.38 -31.23 6.26
N GLU A 453 4.26 -30.07 6.91
CA GLU A 453 3.84 -29.89 8.30
C GLU A 453 3.14 -28.52 8.43
N PHE A 454 2.05 -28.47 9.19
CA PHE A 454 1.23 -27.28 9.40
C PHE A 454 1.35 -26.80 10.86
N ILE A 455 0.69 -25.69 11.18
CA ILE A 455 0.66 -25.14 12.54
C ILE A 455 0.26 -26.24 13.55
N GLY A 456 1.05 -26.39 14.61
CA GLY A 456 0.84 -27.43 15.63
C GLY A 456 1.32 -28.84 15.26
N GLY A 457 2.13 -29.00 14.22
CA GLY A 457 2.77 -30.28 13.86
C GLY A 457 1.89 -31.22 13.01
N ILE A 458 0.74 -30.73 12.55
CA ILE A 458 -0.22 -31.48 11.73
C ILE A 458 0.41 -31.91 10.40
N LYS A 459 0.11 -33.13 9.91
CA LYS A 459 0.54 -33.64 8.59
C LYS A 459 -0.63 -34.32 7.89
N LEU A 460 -1.03 -33.80 6.71
CA LEU A 460 -2.25 -34.22 6.01
C LEU A 460 -2.10 -35.59 5.33
N ARG A 461 -2.52 -36.66 6.01
CA ARG A 461 -2.47 -38.04 5.51
C ARG A 461 -3.82 -38.53 5.01
N SER A 462 -4.92 -38.11 5.63
CA SER A 462 -6.28 -38.49 5.23
C SER A 462 -6.68 -37.90 3.87
N LYS A 463 -7.63 -38.53 3.17
CA LYS A 463 -8.34 -37.90 2.04
C LYS A 463 -9.29 -36.84 2.61
N PRO A 464 -9.31 -35.60 2.09
CA PRO A 464 -10.24 -34.59 2.58
C PRO A 464 -11.68 -34.95 2.19
N LYS A 465 -12.65 -34.46 2.96
CA LYS A 465 -13.98 -34.19 2.42
C LYS A 465 -13.89 -32.93 1.55
N ILE A 466 -14.43 -33.00 0.34
CA ILE A 466 -14.52 -31.85 -0.57
C ILE A 466 -15.90 -31.24 -0.37
N ILE A 467 -15.93 -29.98 0.07
CA ILE A 467 -17.16 -29.26 0.35
C ILE A 467 -17.29 -28.14 -0.68
N LYS A 468 -18.27 -28.26 -1.57
CA LYS A 468 -18.46 -27.33 -2.69
C LYS A 468 -19.01 -25.99 -2.18
N VAL A 469 -18.26 -24.91 -2.38
CA VAL A 469 -18.67 -23.55 -1.96
C VAL A 469 -19.42 -22.85 -3.09
N SER A 470 -18.82 -22.78 -4.28
CA SER A 470 -19.35 -22.04 -5.43
C SER A 470 -19.17 -22.80 -6.75
N ASP A 471 -20.07 -22.52 -7.70
CA ASP A 471 -20.01 -22.97 -9.10
C ASP A 471 -19.69 -21.78 -10.03
N GLY A 472 -18.69 -20.98 -9.62
CA GLY A 472 -18.24 -19.83 -10.41
C GLY A 472 -17.61 -20.22 -11.74
N THR A 473 -17.58 -19.31 -12.71
CA THR A 473 -17.01 -19.59 -14.04
C THR A 473 -15.51 -19.37 -14.12
N LYS A 474 -14.91 -18.64 -13.16
CA LYS A 474 -13.48 -18.33 -13.14
C LYS A 474 -12.66 -19.42 -12.47
N MET A 475 -11.38 -19.48 -12.85
CA MET A 475 -10.40 -20.45 -12.35
C MET A 475 -9.01 -19.82 -12.25
N TYR A 476 -8.15 -20.33 -11.37
CA TYR A 476 -6.74 -19.94 -11.34
C TYR A 476 -5.99 -20.66 -12.47
N THR A 477 -5.37 -19.90 -13.38
CA THR A 477 -4.75 -20.41 -14.62
C THR A 477 -3.22 -20.38 -14.62
N ASN A 478 -2.60 -19.76 -13.61
CA ASN A 478 -1.14 -19.61 -13.50
C ASN A 478 -0.44 -20.92 -13.05
N CYS A 479 -0.56 -21.95 -13.88
CA CYS A 479 -0.07 -23.31 -13.61
C CYS A 479 1.46 -23.45 -13.70
N LYS A 480 2.16 -22.48 -14.30
CA LYS A 480 3.63 -22.46 -14.43
C LYS A 480 4.32 -22.75 -13.10
N TYR A 481 3.81 -22.19 -12.00
CA TYR A 481 4.42 -22.32 -10.69
C TYR A 481 3.91 -23.51 -9.86
N ILE A 482 2.98 -24.30 -10.41
CA ILE A 482 2.38 -25.48 -9.77
C ILE A 482 2.85 -26.76 -10.47
N ASP A 483 2.95 -26.72 -11.80
CA ASP A 483 3.34 -27.86 -12.62
C ASP A 483 4.86 -28.04 -12.76
N TYR A 484 5.65 -26.99 -12.49
CA TYR A 484 7.12 -27.00 -12.61
C TYR A 484 7.84 -26.64 -11.30
N PRO A 485 9.06 -27.17 -11.06
CA PRO A 485 9.86 -26.85 -9.88
C PRO A 485 10.49 -25.44 -9.95
N PRO A 486 10.93 -24.87 -8.80
CA PRO A 486 11.63 -23.58 -8.73
C PRO A 486 12.77 -23.37 -9.72
N THR A 487 13.49 -24.44 -10.08
CA THR A 487 14.60 -24.40 -11.06
C THR A 487 14.15 -23.96 -12.45
N TYR A 488 12.90 -24.24 -12.84
CA TYR A 488 12.33 -23.86 -14.14
C TYR A 488 12.11 -22.34 -14.28
N TYR A 489 11.87 -21.65 -13.17
CA TYR A 489 11.63 -20.19 -13.13
C TYR A 489 12.60 -19.49 -12.17
N LYS A 490 13.81 -20.05 -12.01
CA LYS A 490 14.78 -19.59 -11.01
C LYS A 490 15.19 -18.14 -11.20
N ASN A 491 15.29 -17.68 -12.45
CA ASN A 491 15.70 -16.32 -12.77
C ASN A 491 14.71 -15.28 -12.20
N GLU A 492 13.40 -15.57 -12.21
CA GLU A 492 12.38 -14.68 -11.65
C GLU A 492 12.41 -14.63 -10.11
N ILE A 493 12.81 -15.74 -9.47
CA ILE A 493 13.05 -15.76 -8.02
C ILE A 493 14.33 -14.95 -7.69
N ILE A 494 15.42 -15.22 -8.42
CA ILE A 494 16.72 -14.59 -8.25
C ILE A 494 16.62 -13.08 -8.45
N GLU A 495 15.99 -12.62 -9.52
CA GLU A 495 15.77 -11.20 -9.82
C GLU A 495 14.97 -10.52 -8.71
N LYS A 496 13.88 -11.14 -8.24
CA LYS A 496 13.06 -10.62 -7.14
C LYS A 496 13.82 -10.53 -5.81
N VAL A 497 14.61 -11.54 -5.47
CA VAL A 497 15.45 -11.54 -4.26
C VAL A 497 16.58 -10.52 -4.39
N ARG A 498 17.24 -10.45 -5.55
CA ARG A 498 18.28 -9.46 -5.87
C ARG A 498 17.73 -8.04 -5.71
N ASN A 499 16.66 -7.70 -6.44
CA ASN A 499 16.07 -6.37 -6.42
C ASN A 499 15.64 -5.96 -5.00
N TYR A 500 15.08 -6.90 -4.22
CA TYR A 500 14.77 -6.66 -2.82
C TYR A 500 16.03 -6.36 -1.99
N LEU A 501 17.09 -7.17 -2.11
CA LEU A 501 18.32 -6.99 -1.35
C LEU A 501 19.03 -5.69 -1.72
N GLU A 502 19.25 -5.42 -3.01
CA GLU A 502 19.89 -4.17 -3.51
C GLU A 502 19.08 -2.90 -3.18
N SER A 503 17.76 -3.01 -2.96
CA SER A 503 16.91 -1.86 -2.60
C SER A 503 16.77 -1.63 -1.09
N ASN A 504 17.11 -2.62 -0.25
CA ASN A 504 16.90 -2.57 1.21
C ASN A 504 18.20 -2.62 2.02
N TYR A 505 19.33 -3.00 1.40
CA TYR A 505 20.64 -3.17 2.03
C TYR A 505 21.74 -2.62 1.12
N ASP A 506 22.86 -2.19 1.70
CA ASP A 506 24.05 -1.73 0.95
C ASP A 506 24.86 -2.94 0.43
N LEU A 507 24.19 -3.76 -0.39
CA LEU A 507 24.68 -5.02 -0.93
C LEU A 507 24.72 -4.96 -2.46
N VAL A 508 25.88 -5.29 -3.03
CA VAL A 508 26.11 -5.36 -4.48
C VAL A 508 26.01 -6.81 -4.95
N TYR A 509 25.18 -7.07 -5.97
CA TYR A 509 25.10 -8.40 -6.58
C TYR A 509 26.33 -8.67 -7.46
N GLU A 510 27.01 -9.78 -7.22
CA GLU A 510 28.16 -10.23 -8.02
C GLU A 510 27.93 -11.62 -8.64
N GLU A 511 28.03 -11.70 -9.97
CA GLU A 511 27.72 -12.94 -10.69
C GLU A 511 28.75 -14.05 -10.44
N GLU A 512 30.00 -13.69 -10.15
CA GLU A 512 31.03 -14.66 -9.77
C GLU A 512 30.79 -15.28 -8.38
N LEU A 513 30.18 -14.54 -7.45
CA LEU A 513 29.73 -15.10 -6.18
C LEU A 513 28.62 -16.13 -6.45
N THR A 514 27.65 -15.81 -7.31
CA THR A 514 26.63 -16.78 -7.75
C THR A 514 27.26 -18.03 -8.35
N ARG A 515 28.24 -17.91 -9.26
CA ARG A 515 28.99 -19.03 -9.85
C ARG A 515 29.94 -19.74 -8.88
N SER A 516 30.09 -19.27 -7.63
CA SER A 516 30.87 -19.92 -6.57
C SER A 516 30.02 -20.52 -5.45
N ILE A 517 28.68 -20.40 -5.51
CA ILE A 517 27.78 -21.12 -4.62
C ILE A 517 28.06 -22.63 -4.70
N GLY A 518 28.29 -23.25 -3.54
CA GLY A 518 28.65 -24.67 -3.42
C GLY A 518 30.15 -24.96 -3.49
N LYS A 519 31.02 -23.97 -3.78
CA LYS A 519 32.49 -24.14 -3.68
C LYS A 519 32.97 -24.02 -2.24
N LYS A 520 34.12 -24.62 -1.95
CA LYS A 520 34.78 -24.57 -0.62
C LYS A 520 35.54 -23.26 -0.36
N TYR A 521 35.77 -22.46 -1.40
CA TYR A 521 36.58 -21.24 -1.39
C TYR A 521 35.86 -20.13 -2.17
N LEU A 522 36.06 -18.88 -1.74
CA LEU A 522 35.60 -17.68 -2.43
C LEU A 522 36.40 -17.45 -3.73
N PRO A 523 35.87 -16.67 -4.70
CA PRO A 523 36.66 -16.12 -5.79
C PRO A 523 37.80 -15.21 -5.25
N PRO A 524 38.85 -14.95 -6.05
CA PRO A 524 39.82 -13.91 -5.74
C PRO A 524 39.12 -12.54 -5.60
N GLY A 525 39.56 -11.71 -4.65
CA GLY A 525 39.00 -10.38 -4.40
C GLY A 525 38.18 -10.27 -3.10
N TYR A 526 37.68 -11.37 -2.56
CA TYR A 526 36.92 -11.39 -1.31
C TYR A 526 37.78 -11.88 -0.13
N THR A 527 37.66 -11.18 1.00
CA THR A 527 38.41 -11.43 2.24
C THR A 527 37.72 -12.45 3.15
N SER A 528 36.39 -12.47 3.14
CA SER A 528 35.57 -13.35 3.97
C SER A 528 34.17 -13.49 3.39
N GLY A 529 33.46 -14.55 3.79
CA GLY A 529 32.10 -14.79 3.30
C GLY A 529 31.39 -15.94 4.00
N THR A 530 30.09 -16.02 3.80
CA THR A 530 29.22 -17.02 4.44
C THR A 530 28.08 -17.41 3.50
N THR A 531 27.91 -18.71 3.30
CA THR A 531 26.80 -19.27 2.51
C THR A 531 25.59 -19.54 3.41
N TRP A 532 24.52 -18.81 3.20
CA TRP A 532 23.21 -19.07 3.80
C TRP A 532 22.36 -19.92 2.86
N ARG A 533 21.75 -20.98 3.40
CA ARG A 533 20.88 -21.90 2.66
C ARG A 533 19.47 -21.87 3.24
N ILE A 534 18.51 -21.48 2.41
CA ILE A 534 17.14 -21.19 2.83
C ILE A 534 16.20 -22.13 2.09
N PRO A 535 15.49 -23.04 2.78
CA PRO A 535 14.56 -23.94 2.12
C PRO A 535 13.41 -23.14 1.52
N ILE A 536 13.25 -23.19 0.20
CA ILE A 536 12.12 -22.59 -0.50
C ILE A 536 11.13 -23.67 -0.94
N LYS A 537 9.89 -23.25 -1.11
CA LYS A 537 8.81 -24.08 -1.63
C LYS A 537 8.46 -23.61 -3.04
N GLY A 538 8.08 -24.55 -3.91
CA GLY A 538 7.57 -24.25 -5.25
C GLY A 538 6.31 -23.39 -5.19
N GLY A 539 6.01 -22.70 -6.29
CA GLY A 539 4.97 -21.68 -6.37
C GLY A 539 5.46 -20.29 -6.78
N HIS A 540 4.51 -19.34 -6.84
CA HIS A 540 4.70 -18.02 -7.44
C HIS A 540 5.86 -17.22 -6.79
N PRO A 541 6.77 -16.62 -7.57
CA PRO A 541 7.94 -15.91 -7.04
C PRO A 541 7.64 -14.84 -5.99
N ASP A 542 6.52 -14.12 -6.07
CA ASP A 542 6.12 -13.14 -5.05
C ASP A 542 5.78 -13.77 -3.69
N PHE A 543 5.24 -15.00 -3.66
CA PHE A 543 5.03 -15.71 -2.39
C PHE A 543 6.35 -16.24 -1.83
N ILE A 544 7.25 -16.71 -2.71
CA ILE A 544 8.61 -17.12 -2.31
C ILE A 544 9.35 -15.92 -1.68
N LEU A 545 9.30 -14.75 -2.32
CA LEU A 545 9.90 -13.52 -1.81
C LEU A 545 9.24 -13.06 -0.50
N ALA A 546 7.90 -12.99 -0.42
CA ALA A 546 7.22 -12.59 0.82
C ALA A 546 7.53 -13.52 1.99
N ASN A 547 7.61 -14.83 1.74
CA ASN A 547 8.00 -15.83 2.72
C ASN A 547 9.48 -15.69 3.12
N PHE A 548 10.39 -15.45 2.18
CA PHE A 548 11.80 -15.14 2.43
C PHE A 548 11.95 -13.91 3.34
N ILE A 549 11.28 -12.80 3.00
CA ILE A 549 11.32 -11.56 3.77
C ILE A 549 10.76 -11.77 5.18
N LYS A 550 9.58 -12.40 5.32
CA LYS A 550 8.93 -12.58 6.62
C LYS A 550 9.68 -13.57 7.51
N CYS A 551 10.06 -14.73 6.99
CA CYS A 551 10.56 -15.84 7.79
C CYS A 551 12.08 -15.87 7.94
N HIS A 552 12.82 -15.48 6.89
CA HIS A 552 14.28 -15.65 6.86
C HIS A 552 15.02 -14.33 7.06
N VAL A 553 14.56 -13.24 6.44
CA VAL A 553 15.12 -11.90 6.69
C VAL A 553 14.70 -11.39 8.05
N LYS A 554 13.39 -11.24 8.29
CA LYS A 554 12.85 -10.63 9.52
C LYS A 554 12.64 -11.59 10.69
N GLY A 555 12.88 -12.89 10.50
CA GLY A 555 12.77 -13.92 11.56
C GLY A 555 11.37 -14.13 12.16
N LYS A 556 10.29 -13.73 11.47
CA LYS A 556 8.93 -13.61 12.06
C LYS A 556 8.04 -14.87 11.96
N CYS A 557 8.59 -16.03 11.62
CA CYS A 557 7.80 -17.25 11.37
C CYS A 557 8.04 -18.41 12.35
N ASP A 558 9.14 -18.39 13.10
CA ASP A 558 9.48 -19.44 14.05
C ASP A 558 9.93 -18.80 15.36
N LYS A 559 9.30 -19.17 16.48
CA LYS A 559 9.65 -18.64 17.81
C LYS A 559 10.95 -19.22 18.35
N ASN A 560 11.43 -20.33 17.79
CA ASN A 560 12.59 -21.08 18.29
C ASN A 560 13.87 -20.84 17.48
N ARG A 561 13.84 -20.03 16.40
CA ARG A 561 15.04 -19.62 15.68
C ARG A 561 15.59 -18.30 16.21
N SER A 562 16.88 -18.29 16.51
CA SER A 562 17.65 -17.07 16.71
C SER A 562 17.64 -16.19 15.46
N LYS A 563 17.52 -14.87 15.67
CA LYS A 563 17.75 -13.73 14.76
C LYS A 563 17.77 -14.01 13.25
N GLY A 564 16.83 -13.38 12.53
CA GLY A 564 16.81 -13.41 11.06
C GLY A 564 18.03 -12.75 10.41
N LEU A 565 18.15 -12.90 9.08
CA LEU A 565 19.29 -12.43 8.29
C LEU A 565 19.53 -10.92 8.36
N ASP A 566 18.54 -10.12 8.74
CA ASP A 566 18.57 -8.66 8.77
C ASP A 566 19.87 -8.09 9.40
N GLU A 567 20.24 -8.54 10.60
CA GLU A 567 21.48 -8.13 11.29
C GLU A 567 22.78 -8.74 10.70
N SER A 568 22.66 -9.70 9.79
CA SER A 568 23.80 -10.31 9.10
C SER A 568 24.04 -9.67 7.74
N LEU A 569 22.99 -9.28 7.01
CA LEU A 569 23.08 -8.61 5.72
C LEU A 569 23.84 -7.28 5.81
N SER A 570 23.66 -6.52 6.89
CA SER A 570 24.38 -5.26 7.16
C SER A 570 25.88 -5.39 7.47
N ARG A 571 26.42 -6.62 7.51
CA ARG A 571 27.86 -6.91 7.76
C ARG A 571 28.61 -7.40 6.53
N TYR A 572 27.96 -7.44 5.37
CA TYR A 572 28.54 -7.81 4.09
C TYR A 572 28.32 -6.69 3.07
N HIS A 573 29.17 -6.62 2.03
CA HIS A 573 29.05 -5.63 0.96
C HIS A 573 28.64 -6.28 -0.38
N TYR A 574 28.88 -7.58 -0.55
CA TYR A 574 28.63 -8.29 -1.81
C TYR A 574 27.76 -9.52 -1.58
N PHE A 575 26.98 -9.90 -2.60
CA PHE A 575 26.26 -11.17 -2.57
C PHE A 575 26.13 -11.87 -3.94
N GLY A 576 26.16 -13.19 -3.90
CA GLY A 576 25.67 -14.06 -4.97
C GLY A 576 24.39 -14.77 -4.55
N VAL A 577 23.52 -15.13 -5.50
CA VAL A 577 22.25 -15.81 -5.23
C VAL A 577 21.87 -16.80 -6.33
N ASP A 578 21.57 -18.06 -5.96
CA ASP A 578 21.04 -19.08 -6.87
C ASP A 578 20.05 -20.02 -6.16
N ILE A 579 19.33 -20.82 -6.95
CA ILE A 579 18.50 -21.93 -6.49
C ILE A 579 19.24 -23.24 -6.71
N ILE A 580 19.51 -23.97 -5.63
CA ILE A 580 20.09 -25.32 -5.68
C ILE A 580 19.06 -26.38 -5.26
N GLU A 581 19.16 -27.57 -5.86
CA GLU A 581 18.38 -28.75 -5.50
C GLU A 581 19.28 -29.75 -4.76
N GLU A 582 18.85 -30.22 -3.59
CA GLU A 582 19.53 -31.27 -2.83
C GLU A 582 18.49 -32.16 -2.14
N GLY A 583 18.61 -33.49 -2.30
CA GLY A 583 17.67 -34.45 -1.68
C GLY A 583 16.20 -34.25 -2.08
N GLY A 584 15.93 -33.76 -3.30
CA GLY A 584 14.58 -33.42 -3.77
C GLY A 584 13.97 -32.18 -3.10
N LYS A 585 14.79 -31.34 -2.44
CA LYS A 585 14.38 -30.07 -1.83
C LYS A 585 15.12 -28.90 -2.47
N TYR A 586 14.42 -27.78 -2.64
CA TYR A 586 14.94 -26.56 -3.23
C TYR A 586 15.39 -25.57 -2.17
N TYR A 587 16.56 -24.97 -2.38
CA TYR A 587 17.15 -23.99 -1.48
C TYR A 587 17.52 -22.72 -2.24
N LEU A 588 16.94 -21.59 -1.83
CA LEU A 588 17.48 -20.28 -2.14
C LEU A 588 18.78 -20.14 -1.36
N THR A 589 19.88 -19.97 -2.07
CA THR A 589 21.21 -19.91 -1.46
C THR A 589 21.81 -18.55 -1.71
N LEU A 590 22.23 -17.89 -0.63
CA LEU A 590 22.89 -16.58 -0.65
C LEU A 590 24.34 -16.79 -0.22
N LEU A 591 25.29 -16.42 -1.07
CA LEU A 591 26.68 -16.28 -0.67
C LEU A 591 26.92 -14.80 -0.35
N LEU A 592 27.11 -14.46 0.92
CA LEU A 592 27.42 -13.09 1.36
C LEU A 592 28.93 -12.95 1.51
N ALA A 593 29.53 -11.83 1.08
CA ALA A 593 30.98 -11.63 1.08
C ALA A 593 31.41 -10.18 1.37
N ASN A 594 32.69 -10.01 1.73
CA ASN A 594 33.38 -8.75 2.03
C ASN A 594 34.72 -8.66 1.30
#